data_AF-A0A7X6FF78-F1
#
_entry.id   AF-A0A7X6FF78-F1
#
_cell.length_a   1.000
_cell.length_b   1.000
_cell.length_c   1.000
_cell.angle_alpha   90.00
_cell.angle_beta   90.00
_cell.angle_gamma   90.00
#
_symmetry.space_group_name_H-M   'P 1'
#
loop_
_entity.id
_entity.type
_entity.pdbx_description
1 polymer ?
#
loop_
_entity_poly.entity_id
_entity_poly.type
_entity_poly.pdbx_seq_one_letter_code
_entity_poly.pdbx_strand_id
1 'polypeptide(L)'
;MDEPRGRLRDVIAALQDYANHTLLLRQIPIREGDRIIGSCDLISERAWRYREGQTSALIAIPESAAEREHEARSELLEHLSEFDDRLLEELIEDHEPPSNALYAISSRLV
;
A
#
# COMPACT_ATOMS: atom_id res chain seq x y z
N MET A 1 -0.08 13.41 -4.40
CA MET A 1 1.34 13.00 -4.36
C MET A 1 2.07 13.91 -5.33
N ASP A 2 2.79 14.90 -4.81
CA ASP A 2 3.66 15.74 -5.63
C ASP A 2 4.93 14.96 -5.96
N GLU A 3 5.52 15.18 -7.13
CA GLU A 3 6.53 14.32 -7.76
C GLU A 3 7.83 14.21 -6.92
N PRO A 4 8.00 13.16 -6.08
CA PRO A 4 9.21 13.01 -5.28
C PRO A 4 10.31 12.53 -6.23
N ARG A 5 11.45 13.23 -6.21
CA ARG A 5 12.64 12.82 -6.96
C ARG A 5 13.21 11.47 -6.49
N GLY A 6 12.86 11.02 -5.28
CA GLY A 6 13.27 9.72 -4.70
C GLY A 6 12.15 8.68 -4.69
N ARG A 7 12.49 7.41 -4.39
CA ARG A 7 11.47 6.38 -4.20
C ARG A 7 10.81 6.57 -2.83
N LEU A 8 9.49 6.42 -2.77
CA LEU A 8 8.75 6.58 -1.51
C LEU A 8 9.24 5.59 -0.44
N ARG A 9 9.63 4.37 -0.84
CA ARG A 9 10.24 3.38 0.07
C ARG A 9 11.51 3.88 0.76
N ASP A 10 12.36 4.63 0.03
CA ASP A 10 13.60 5.17 0.59
C ASP A 10 13.30 6.25 1.64
N VAL A 11 12.23 7.03 1.40
CA VAL A 11 11.76 8.04 2.36
C VAL A 11 11.21 7.38 3.62
N ILE A 12 10.39 6.33 3.48
CA ILE A 12 9.87 5.58 4.63
C ILE A 12 11.02 4.95 5.42
N ALA A 13 11.96 4.28 4.75
CA ALA A 13 13.13 3.69 5.40
C ALA A 13 13.96 4.74 6.16
N ALA A 14 14.18 5.93 5.58
CA ALA A 14 14.91 7.00 6.25
C ALA A 14 14.15 7.60 7.45
N LEU A 15 12.82 7.64 7.39
CA LEU A 15 11.99 8.12 8.49
C LEU A 15 11.83 7.09 9.61
N GLN A 16 11.96 5.80 9.30
CA GLN A 16 11.80 4.70 10.27
C GLN A 16 12.74 4.84 11.46
N ASP A 17 13.98 5.30 11.25
CA ASP A 17 14.99 5.54 12.30
C ASP A 17 14.54 6.56 13.37
N TYR A 18 13.54 7.37 13.05
CA TYR A 18 13.00 8.42 13.92
C TYR A 18 11.59 8.11 14.41
N ALA A 19 11.03 6.96 14.06
CA ALA A 19 9.70 6.53 14.47
C ALA A 19 9.78 5.46 15.56
N ASN A 20 8.97 5.61 16.62
CA ASN A 20 8.84 4.60 17.68
C ASN A 20 7.94 3.41 17.28
N HIS A 21 7.41 3.41 16.06
CA HIS A 21 6.56 2.38 15.50
C HIS A 21 6.94 2.14 14.04
N THR A 22 6.64 0.95 13.52
CA THR A 22 6.86 0.62 12.12
C THR A 22 6.02 1.52 11.22
N LEU A 23 6.67 2.12 10.23
CA LEU A 23 6.06 2.92 9.18
C LEU A 23 5.90 2.04 7.95
N LEU A 24 4.67 1.94 7.47
CA LEU A 24 4.35 1.15 6.29
C LEU A 24 3.75 1.99 5.18
N LEU A 25 3.91 1.47 3.96
CA LEU A 25 3.17 1.98 2.83
C LEU A 25 1.71 1.54 2.93
N ARG A 26 0.80 2.52 3.02
CA ARG A 26 -0.64 2.27 2.84
C ARG A 26 -1.02 2.25 1.35
N GLN A 27 -0.26 2.97 0.53
CA GLN A 27 -0.46 3.13 -0.89
C GLN A 27 0.89 3.23 -1.60
N ILE A 28 0.95 2.80 -2.86
CA ILE A 28 2.12 2.98 -3.72
C ILE A 28 1.82 3.93 -4.89
N PRO A 29 2.81 4.68 -5.39
CA PRO A 29 2.63 5.50 -6.58
C PRO A 29 2.55 4.65 -7.86
N ILE A 30 1.64 5.02 -8.76
CA ILE A 30 1.59 4.52 -10.14
C ILE A 30 2.34 5.50 -11.01
N ARG A 31 3.28 5.00 -11.82
CA ARG A 31 4.17 5.83 -12.64
C ARG A 31 4.07 5.50 -14.13
N GLU A 32 4.18 6.54 -14.96
CA GLU A 32 4.51 6.46 -16.38
C GLU A 32 5.84 7.18 -16.58
N GLY A 33 6.92 6.42 -16.81
CA GLY A 33 8.28 6.95 -16.72
C GLY A 33 8.58 7.48 -15.31
N ASP A 34 9.10 8.70 -15.23
CA ASP A 34 9.39 9.36 -13.95
C ASP A 34 8.13 9.98 -13.31
N ARG A 35 7.05 10.12 -14.08
CA ARG A 35 5.85 10.85 -13.64
C ARG A 35 4.92 9.98 -12.81
N ILE A 36 4.51 10.47 -11.65
CA ILE A 36 3.42 9.88 -10.88
C ILE A 36 2.09 10.28 -11.53
N ILE A 37 1.34 9.29 -11.98
CA ILE A 37 0.04 9.46 -12.64
C ILE A 37 -1.14 8.96 -11.80
N GLY A 38 -0.87 8.39 -10.62
CA GLY A 38 -1.88 7.78 -9.78
C GLY A 38 -1.33 7.14 -8.52
N SER A 39 -2.19 6.40 -7.83
CA SER A 39 -1.84 5.59 -6.66
C SER A 39 -2.56 4.24 -6.68
N CYS A 40 -1.96 3.23 -6.06
CA CYS A 40 -2.61 1.97 -5.74
C CYS A 40 -2.75 1.84 -4.23
N ASP A 41 -3.96 1.52 -3.79
CA ASP A 41 -4.31 1.31 -2.39
C ASP A 41 -4.13 -0.16 -2.02
N LEU A 42 -3.24 -0.47 -1.06
CA LEU A 42 -2.82 -1.86 -0.81
C LEU A 42 -3.84 -2.71 -0.03
N ILE A 43 -4.68 -2.10 0.83
CA ILE A 43 -5.73 -2.83 1.55
C ILE A 43 -6.91 -3.18 0.63
N SER A 44 -7.30 -2.24 -0.25
CA SER A 44 -8.44 -2.46 -1.15
C SER A 44 -8.07 -2.99 -2.52
N GLU A 45 -6.78 -3.04 -2.85
CA GLU A 45 -6.23 -3.42 -4.15
C GLU A 45 -6.86 -2.61 -5.30
N ARG A 46 -7.07 -1.31 -5.05
CA ARG A 46 -7.68 -0.38 -6.01
C ARG A 46 -6.67 0.64 -6.49
N ALA A 47 -6.59 0.78 -7.81
CA ALA A 47 -5.77 1.79 -8.47
C ALA A 47 -6.60 3.00 -8.90
N TRP A 48 -6.05 4.19 -8.70
CA TRP A 48 -6.66 5.47 -9.04
C TRP A 48 -5.73 6.26 -9.94
N ARG A 49 -6.23 6.69 -11.10
CA ARG A 49 -5.54 7.62 -12.01
C ARG A 49 -5.91 9.05 -11.67
N TYR A 50 -4.91 9.89 -11.45
CA TYR A 50 -5.11 11.32 -11.22
C TYR A 50 -5.58 12.01 -12.50
N ARG A 51 -6.50 12.95 -12.34
CA ARG A 51 -7.05 13.77 -13.44
C ARG A 51 -6.98 15.23 -13.04
N GLU A 52 -6.31 16.04 -13.84
CA GLU A 52 -6.11 17.45 -13.54
C GLU A 52 -7.46 18.18 -13.42
N GLY A 53 -7.65 18.89 -12.31
CA GLY A 53 -8.89 19.62 -12.02
C GLY A 53 -10.14 18.75 -11.82
N GLN A 54 -9.98 17.43 -11.71
CA GLN A 54 -11.10 16.48 -11.62
C GLN A 54 -10.85 15.42 -10.54
N THR A 55 -11.91 14.71 -10.15
CA THR A 55 -11.79 13.54 -9.28
C THR A 55 -10.98 12.44 -9.98
N SER A 56 -10.13 11.75 -9.22
CA SER A 56 -9.41 10.58 -9.71
C SER A 56 -10.37 9.52 -10.26
N ALA A 57 -9.95 8.82 -11.31
CA ALA A 57 -10.72 7.73 -11.89
C ALA A 57 -10.20 6.38 -11.41
N LEU A 58 -11.10 5.48 -11.03
CA LEU A 58 -10.75 4.08 -10.75
C LEU A 58 -10.25 3.44 -12.04
N ILE A 59 -9.13 2.75 -11.95
CA ILE A 59 -8.53 1.98 -13.05
C ILE A 59 -8.15 0.60 -12.55
N ALA A 60 -7.91 -0.34 -13.47
CA ALA A 60 -7.21 -1.57 -13.11
C ALA A 60 -5.78 -1.24 -12.67
N ILE A 61 -5.21 -2.06 -11.78
CA ILE A 61 -3.80 -1.96 -11.42
C ILE A 61 -2.98 -2.19 -12.70
N PRO A 62 -2.16 -1.22 -13.14
CA PRO A 62 -1.36 -1.41 -14.34
C PRO A 62 -0.30 -2.50 -14.12
N GLU A 63 -0.02 -3.29 -15.16
CA GLU A 63 1.01 -4.34 -15.13
C GLU A 63 2.38 -3.79 -14.66
N SER A 64 2.73 -2.56 -15.07
CA SER A 64 3.96 -1.90 -14.64
C SER A 64 4.06 -1.65 -13.13
N ALA A 65 2.94 -1.69 -12.41
CA ALA A 65 2.86 -1.50 -10.96
C ALA A 65 2.57 -2.81 -10.19
N ALA A 66 2.17 -3.90 -10.87
CA ALA A 66 1.70 -5.12 -10.24
C ALA A 66 2.73 -5.77 -9.31
N GLU A 67 3.99 -5.92 -9.76
CA GLU A 67 5.04 -6.52 -8.94
C GLU A 67 5.33 -5.70 -7.66
N ARG A 68 5.39 -4.38 -7.79
CA ARG A 68 5.61 -3.47 -6.64
C ARG A 68 4.42 -3.40 -5.71
N GLU A 69 3.22 -3.55 -6.25
CA GLU A 69 1.99 -3.62 -5.47
C GLU A 69 2.00 -4.89 -4.63
N HIS A 70 2.28 -6.04 -5.25
CA HIS A 70 2.37 -7.33 -4.57
C HIS A 70 3.44 -7.33 -3.47
N GLU A 71 4.67 -6.86 -3.77
CA GLU A 71 5.77 -6.72 -2.79
C GLU A 71 5.32 -5.89 -1.56
N ALA A 72 4.80 -4.68 -1.81
CA ALA A 72 4.39 -3.79 -0.72
C ALA A 72 3.16 -4.29 0.03
N ARG A 73 2.25 -5.00 -0.65
CA ARG A 73 1.06 -5.59 -0.03
C ARG A 73 1.45 -6.74 0.89
N SER A 74 2.37 -7.60 0.47
CA SER A 74 2.87 -8.69 1.32
C SER A 74 3.50 -8.14 2.60
N GLU A 75 4.34 -7.11 2.50
CA GLU A 75 4.93 -6.42 3.67
C GLU A 75 3.84 -5.83 4.60
N LEU A 76 2.82 -5.19 4.02
CA LEU A 76 1.69 -4.67 4.79
C LEU A 76 0.94 -5.78 5.54
N LEU A 77 0.64 -6.89 4.86
CA LEU A 77 -0.11 -8.00 5.45
C LEU A 77 0.68 -8.71 6.55
N GLU A 78 1.98 -8.94 6.32
CA GLU A 78 2.87 -9.53 7.31
C GLU A 78 2.86 -8.70 8.59
N HIS A 79 3.03 -7.39 8.49
CA HIS A 79 3.00 -6.54 9.68
C HIS A 79 1.61 -6.46 10.34
N LEU A 80 0.53 -6.36 9.56
CA LEU A 80 -0.82 -6.38 10.14
C LEU A 80 -1.10 -7.69 10.89
N SER A 81 -0.51 -8.80 10.43
CA SER A 81 -0.68 -10.11 11.07
C SER A 81 -0.02 -10.21 12.45
N GLU A 82 0.97 -9.36 12.75
CA GLU A 82 1.57 -9.25 14.09
C GLU A 82 0.55 -8.81 15.16
N PHE A 83 -0.59 -8.24 14.74
CA PHE A 83 -1.62 -7.68 15.63
C PHE A 83 -2.97 -8.42 15.56
N ASP A 84 -3.11 -9.44 14.72
CA ASP A 84 -4.37 -10.16 14.54
C ASP A 84 -4.11 -11.63 14.19
N ASP A 85 -4.30 -12.52 15.17
CA ASP A 85 -4.04 -13.97 15.05
C ASP A 85 -4.84 -14.60 13.90
N ARG A 86 -6.05 -14.10 13.64
CA ARG A 86 -6.87 -14.60 12.54
C ARG A 86 -6.26 -14.23 11.19
N LEU A 87 -5.76 -13.00 11.03
CA LEU A 87 -5.06 -12.62 9.81
C LEU A 87 -3.82 -13.49 9.60
N LEU A 88 -3.03 -13.73 10.65
CA LEU A 88 -1.86 -14.62 10.56
C LEU A 88 -2.23 -16.03 10.08
N GLU A 89 -3.31 -16.61 10.61
CA GLU A 89 -3.82 -17.92 10.20
C GLU A 89 -4.21 -17.94 8.71
N GLU A 90 -4.97 -16.95 8.25
CA GLU A 90 -5.39 -16.85 6.84
C GLU A 90 -4.18 -16.75 5.89
N LEU A 91 -3.13 -16.01 6.27
CA LEU A 91 -1.90 -15.91 5.46
C LEU A 91 -1.13 -17.23 5.40
N ILE A 92 -1.09 -18.01 6.49
CA ILE A 92 -0.45 -19.33 6.53
C ILE A 92 -1.23 -20.34 5.66
N GLU A 93 -2.55 -20.20 5.59
CA GLU A 93 -3.44 -21.04 4.78
C GLU A 93 -3.57 -20.59 3.31
N ASP A 94 -2.81 -19.59 2.88
CA ASP A 94 -2.90 -18.96 1.55
C ASP A 94 -4.32 -18.46 1.21
N HIS A 95 -5.07 -18.02 2.23
CA HIS A 95 -6.38 -17.41 2.06
C HIS A 95 -6.30 -15.89 1.92
N GLU A 96 -7.12 -15.34 1.01
CA GLU A 96 -7.20 -13.91 0.77
C GLU A 96 -8.01 -13.21 1.88
N PRO A 97 -7.40 -12.34 2.71
CA PRO A 97 -8.12 -11.64 3.76
C PRO A 97 -9.08 -10.60 3.18
N PRO A 98 -10.31 -10.47 3.71
CA PRO A 98 -11.25 -9.49 3.20
C PRO A 98 -10.83 -8.06 3.59
N SER A 99 -10.89 -7.11 2.66
CA SER A 99 -10.40 -5.73 2.89
C SER A 99 -11.03 -5.06 4.12
N ASN A 100 -12.28 -5.37 4.46
CA ASN A 100 -12.94 -4.80 5.64
C ASN A 100 -12.26 -5.22 6.97
N ALA A 101 -11.75 -6.45 7.04
CA ALA A 101 -10.99 -6.92 8.19
C ALA A 101 -9.65 -6.18 8.27
N LEU A 102 -8.93 -6.06 7.15
CA LEU A 102 -7.67 -5.30 7.08
C LEU A 102 -7.84 -3.82 7.48
N TYR A 103 -8.93 -3.17 7.03
CA TYR A 103 -9.28 -1.81 7.47
C TYR A 103 -9.51 -1.73 8.99
N ALA A 104 -10.21 -2.73 9.56
CA ALA A 104 -10.49 -2.78 10.98
C ALA A 104 -9.20 -2.94 11.80
N ILE A 105 -8.28 -3.81 11.37
CA ILE A 105 -6.97 -3.99 12.02
C ILE A 105 -6.17 -2.69 11.93
N SER A 106 -6.01 -2.13 10.73
CA SER A 106 -5.26 -0.88 10.50
C SER A 106 -5.77 0.29 11.34
N SER A 107 -7.09 0.40 11.58
CA SER A 107 -7.66 1.49 12.39
C SER A 107 -7.31 1.45 13.88
N ARG A 108 -6.79 0.31 14.38
CA ARG A 108 -6.39 0.13 15.78
C ARG A 108 -4.91 0.46 16.02
N LEU A 109 -4.12 0.60 14.95
CA LEU A 109 -2.67 0.78 14.99
C LEU A 109 -2.22 2.24 14.93
N VAL A 110 -3.16 3.19 14.93
CA VAL A 110 -2.94 4.65 14.90
C VAL A 110 -3.10 5.30 16.26
#